data_AF-A0A645DXW9-F1
#
_entry.id   AF-A0A645DXW9-F1
#
_cell.length_a   1.000
_cell.length_b   1.000
_cell.length_c   1.000
_cell.angle_alpha   90.00
_cell.angle_beta   90.00
_cell.angle_gamma   90.00
#
_symmetry.space_group_name_H-M   'P 1'
#
loop_
_entity.id
_entity.type
_entity.pdbx_description
1 polymer ?
#
loop_
_entity_poly.entity_id
_entity_poly.type
_entity_poly.pdbx_seq_one_letter_code
_entity_poly.pdbx_strand_id
1 'polypeptide(L)'
;MSALHSLVRAGAEVYAINGLHTKLYLFDGKTALIGSANFTAGGFKSNIELSLMLENENALFQELQTYYANMIACIKDAGNYKLTLDMIENEEQQIAALNRARIKNKSTMVIKKDKFRFGANIEETVTIKSPNDSTTDMIQVILNSKALSQQNHNTNNIITVEMIETVYSVAKDVFSGVINSSQGKRLVNQRLGMNMGSVGNYFQSLKAMLEGTVPKRSISKMATRYFLERIESDYGTIALIRALESCQKHAEYSAEHGKKVKGIESIVEEFSHHLIATKT
;
A
#
# COMPACT_ATOMS: atom_id res chain seq x y z
N MET A 1 -17.14 26.93 -9.57
CA MET A 1 -15.83 27.51 -9.23
C MET A 1 -15.26 26.68 -8.10
N SER A 2 -14.13 26.00 -8.33
CA SER A 2 -13.47 25.18 -7.31
C SER A 2 -12.79 26.02 -6.22
N ALA A 3 -12.45 25.39 -5.09
CA ALA A 3 -11.70 26.04 -4.02
C ALA A 3 -10.31 26.54 -4.47
N LEU A 4 -9.63 25.78 -5.34
CA LEU A 4 -8.33 26.16 -5.91
C LEU A 4 -8.45 27.43 -6.76
N HIS A 5 -9.50 27.52 -7.58
CA HIS A 5 -9.76 28.73 -8.36
C HIS A 5 -9.94 29.95 -7.45
N SER A 6 -10.70 29.81 -6.34
CA SER A 6 -10.90 30.91 -5.39
C SER A 6 -9.60 31.37 -4.72
N LEU A 7 -8.73 30.42 -4.34
CA LEU A 7 -7.44 30.73 -3.73
C LEU A 7 -6.50 31.48 -4.68
N VAL A 8 -6.30 30.95 -5.89
CA VAL A 8 -5.42 31.57 -6.90
C VAL A 8 -5.94 32.95 -7.29
N ARG A 9 -7.26 33.11 -7.45
CA ARG A 9 -7.88 34.42 -7.76
C ARG A 9 -7.69 35.43 -6.63
N ALA A 10 -7.65 34.99 -5.37
CA ALA A 10 -7.37 35.83 -4.22
C ALA A 10 -5.87 36.20 -4.08
N GLY A 11 -5.01 35.71 -4.98
CA GLY A 11 -3.58 35.97 -4.97
C GLY A 11 -2.75 34.98 -4.14
N ALA A 12 -3.37 33.89 -3.66
CA ALA A 12 -2.62 32.85 -2.97
C ALA A 12 -1.70 32.10 -3.94
N GLU A 13 -0.46 31.85 -3.52
CA GLU A 13 0.41 30.94 -4.25
C GLU A 13 0.05 29.50 -3.91
N VAL A 14 -0.38 28.74 -4.92
CA VAL A 14 -0.76 27.34 -4.74
C VAL A 14 0.17 26.47 -5.57
N TYR A 15 0.77 25.47 -4.93
CA TYR A 15 1.74 24.55 -5.52
C TYR A 15 1.19 23.13 -5.45
N ALA A 16 1.34 22.36 -6.54
CA ALA A 16 0.82 21.00 -6.64
C ALA A 16 1.90 19.95 -6.37
N ILE A 17 1.60 19.01 -5.49
CA ILE A 17 2.45 17.86 -5.17
C ILE A 17 1.57 16.59 -5.11
N ASN A 18 2.04 15.51 -5.70
CA ASN A 18 1.33 14.24 -5.72
C ASN A 18 1.50 13.52 -4.38
N GLY A 19 0.40 12.98 -3.85
CA GLY A 19 0.43 12.18 -2.63
C GLY A 19 0.52 12.96 -1.31
N LEU A 20 0.31 14.29 -1.32
CA LEU A 20 0.31 15.08 -0.08
C LEU A 20 -0.77 14.61 0.89
N HIS A 21 -0.36 14.24 2.10
CA HIS A 21 -1.30 13.94 3.20
C HIS A 21 -1.13 14.85 4.42
N THR A 22 -0.06 15.65 4.47
CA THR A 22 0.21 16.60 5.56
C THR A 22 -0.91 17.64 5.69
N LYS A 23 -1.34 17.91 6.92
CA LYS A 23 -2.16 19.08 7.27
C LYS A 23 -1.40 19.89 8.31
N LEU A 24 -0.70 20.91 7.82
CA LEU A 24 0.13 21.83 8.59
C LEU A 24 -0.24 23.25 8.21
N TYR A 25 -0.47 24.11 9.19
CA TYR A 25 -0.73 25.52 9.01
C TYR A 25 0.23 26.32 9.88
N LEU A 26 0.90 27.30 9.28
CA LEU A 26 1.87 28.17 9.95
C LEU A 26 1.37 29.60 9.83
N PHE A 27 1.28 30.30 10.96
CA PHE A 27 0.75 31.66 11.05
C PHE A 27 1.78 32.57 11.73
N ASP A 28 1.99 33.75 11.13
CA ASP A 28 2.74 34.89 11.68
C ASP A 28 4.11 34.57 12.30
N GLY A 29 4.76 33.49 11.84
CA GLY A 29 6.08 33.08 12.34
C GLY A 29 6.09 32.54 13.77
N LYS A 30 4.94 32.28 14.41
CA LYS A 30 4.88 31.92 15.84
C LYS A 30 3.80 30.91 16.24
N THR A 31 2.82 30.67 15.36
CA THR A 31 1.70 29.75 15.65
C THR A 31 1.64 28.67 14.60
N ALA A 32 1.63 27.41 15.02
CA ALA A 32 1.45 26.27 14.13
C ALA A 32 0.21 25.45 14.52
N LEU A 33 -0.53 24.96 13.53
CA LEU A 33 -1.62 24.01 13.73
C LEU A 33 -1.31 22.74 12.92
N ILE A 34 -1.30 21.59 13.58
CA ILE A 34 -1.08 20.28 12.98
C ILE A 34 -2.19 19.32 13.41
N GLY A 35 -2.62 18.42 12.53
CA GLY A 35 -3.68 17.49 12.91
C GLY A 35 -4.23 16.62 11.79
N SER A 36 -5.39 16.03 12.06
CA SER A 36 -6.10 15.14 11.14
C SER A 36 -7.11 15.86 10.23
N ALA A 37 -7.56 17.05 10.62
CA ALA A 37 -8.62 17.77 9.93
C ALA A 37 -8.19 18.28 8.53
N ASN A 38 -8.94 17.86 7.50
CA ASN A 38 -8.85 18.43 6.16
C ASN A 38 -9.67 19.73 6.06
N PHE A 39 -9.31 20.62 5.13
CA PHE A 39 -10.09 21.84 4.80
C PHE A 39 -11.40 21.51 4.08
N THR A 40 -12.34 20.93 4.81
CA THR A 40 -13.65 20.52 4.31
C THR A 40 -14.70 20.82 5.37
N ALA A 41 -15.96 21.04 4.97
CA ALA A 41 -17.04 21.24 5.93
C ALA A 41 -17.13 20.12 6.97
N GLY A 42 -16.87 18.87 6.56
CA GLY A 42 -16.85 17.72 7.47
C GLY A 42 -15.70 17.78 8.47
N GLY A 43 -14.47 18.04 8.00
CA GLY A 43 -13.29 18.18 8.85
C GLY A 43 -13.40 19.32 9.88
N PHE A 44 -14.19 20.36 9.60
CA PHE A 44 -14.42 21.44 10.56
C PHE A 44 -15.63 21.25 11.48
N LYS A 45 -16.65 20.47 11.09
CA LYS A 45 -17.95 20.50 11.79
C LYS A 45 -18.49 19.15 12.24
N SER A 46 -18.12 18.04 11.61
CA SER A 46 -18.81 16.77 11.82
C SER A 46 -17.90 15.57 12.07
N ASN A 47 -16.71 15.57 11.49
CA ASN A 47 -15.78 14.47 11.68
C ASN A 47 -15.21 14.48 13.09
N ILE A 48 -14.88 13.29 13.60
CA ILE A 48 -14.08 13.17 14.82
C ILE A 48 -12.63 13.44 14.41
N GLU A 49 -12.15 14.64 14.72
CA GLU A 49 -10.81 15.10 14.36
C GLU A 49 -10.03 15.49 15.62
N LEU A 50 -8.71 15.40 15.56
CA LEU A 50 -7.81 15.91 16.59
C LEU A 50 -6.77 16.80 15.92
N SER A 51 -6.55 17.98 16.48
CA SER A 51 -5.50 18.91 16.05
C SER A 51 -4.81 19.52 17.27
N LEU A 52 -3.53 19.79 17.14
CA LEU A 52 -2.71 20.48 18.13
C LEU A 52 -2.38 21.87 17.62
N MET A 53 -2.64 22.87 18.45
CA MET A 53 -2.19 24.23 18.24
C MET A 53 -0.94 24.47 19.09
N LEU A 54 0.11 24.93 18.45
CA LEU A 54 1.41 25.22 19.04
C LEU A 54 1.59 26.73 19.02
N GLU A 55 1.74 27.34 20.19
CA GLU A 55 1.99 28.77 20.35
C GLU A 55 3.23 28.97 21.23
N ASN A 56 4.08 29.92 20.85
CA ASN A 56 5.31 30.25 21.59
C ASN A 56 6.35 29.12 21.68
N GLU A 57 6.20 28.06 20.88
CA GLU A 57 7.15 26.94 20.76
C GLU A 57 8.16 27.22 19.65
N ASN A 58 9.04 28.21 19.85
CA ASN A 58 9.92 28.75 18.79
C ASN A 58 10.79 27.67 18.11
N ALA A 59 11.38 26.75 18.88
CA ALA A 59 12.25 25.72 18.33
C ALA A 59 11.47 24.76 17.41
N LEU A 60 10.33 24.26 17.89
CA LEU A 60 9.46 23.38 17.11
C LEU A 60 8.86 24.11 15.90
N PHE A 61 8.49 25.38 16.04
CA PHE A 61 8.02 26.19 14.93
C PHE A 61 9.08 26.30 13.82
N GLN A 62 10.35 26.52 14.18
CA GLN A 62 11.46 26.58 13.23
C GLN A 62 11.67 25.25 12.49
N GLU A 63 11.50 24.12 13.17
CA GLU A 63 11.56 22.79 12.52
C GLU A 63 10.42 22.62 11.50
N LEU A 64 9.19 22.99 11.86
CA LEU A 64 8.03 22.93 10.96
C LEU A 64 8.16 23.90 9.78
N GLN A 65 8.72 25.09 10.02
CA GLN A 65 9.01 26.06 8.97
C GLN A 65 10.07 25.54 8.00
N THR A 66 11.12 24.89 8.52
CA THR A 66 12.17 24.24 7.71
C THR A 66 11.59 23.11 6.87
N TYR A 67 10.73 22.26 7.45
CA TYR A 67 10.00 21.23 6.73
C TYR A 67 9.20 21.80 5.56
N TYR A 68 8.43 22.87 5.79
CA TYR A 68 7.67 23.56 4.75
C TYR A 68 8.58 24.15 3.66
N ALA A 69 9.64 24.85 4.05
CA ALA A 69 10.56 25.50 3.13
C ALA A 69 11.27 24.48 2.23
N ASN A 70 11.73 23.36 2.79
CA ASN A 70 12.36 22.27 2.03
C ASN A 70 11.37 21.67 1.02
N MET A 71 10.12 21.43 1.42
CA MET A 71 9.10 20.93 0.50
C MET A 71 8.86 21.90 -0.67
N ILE A 72 8.74 23.20 -0.41
CA ILE A 72 8.59 24.22 -1.47
C ILE A 72 9.81 24.26 -2.39
N ALA A 73 11.03 24.17 -1.85
CA ALA A 73 12.25 24.12 -2.65
C ALA A 73 12.25 22.91 -3.58
N CYS A 74 11.93 21.72 -3.07
CA CYS A 74 11.84 20.51 -3.88
C CYS A 74 10.77 20.59 -4.98
N ILE A 75 9.60 21.17 -4.70
CA ILE A 75 8.57 21.42 -5.72
C ILE A 75 9.12 22.35 -6.80
N LYS A 76 9.82 23.42 -6.40
CA LYS A 76 10.43 24.39 -7.32
C LYS A 76 11.46 23.74 -8.22
N ASP A 77 12.37 22.96 -7.66
CA ASP A 77 13.43 22.26 -8.38
C ASP A 77 12.89 21.20 -9.35
N ALA A 78 11.78 20.53 -9.00
CA ALA A 78 11.17 19.51 -9.84
C ALA A 78 10.41 20.08 -11.07
N GLY A 79 10.21 21.40 -11.14
CA GLY A 79 9.46 22.05 -12.23
C GLY A 79 8.48 23.15 -11.81
N ASN A 80 8.67 23.77 -10.64
CA ASN A 80 7.82 24.80 -10.04
C ASN A 80 6.41 24.36 -9.63
N TYR A 81 5.66 23.66 -10.48
CA TYR A 81 4.30 23.16 -10.20
C TYR A 81 3.35 24.17 -9.53
N LYS A 82 3.58 25.47 -9.76
CA LYS A 82 2.69 26.54 -9.31
C LYS A 82 1.44 26.53 -10.19
N LEU A 83 0.27 26.45 -9.56
CA LEU A 83 -1.01 26.46 -10.25
C LEU A 83 -1.30 27.86 -10.82
N THR A 84 -1.87 27.86 -12.02
CA THR A 84 -2.41 29.05 -12.69
C THR A 84 -3.91 28.89 -12.90
N LEU A 85 -4.62 30.00 -13.12
CA LEU A 85 -6.05 29.96 -13.42
C LEU A 85 -6.32 29.13 -14.69
N ASP A 86 -5.53 29.34 -15.74
CA ASP A 86 -5.65 28.61 -17.01
C ASP A 86 -5.52 27.08 -16.82
N MET A 87 -4.58 26.64 -15.97
CA MET A 87 -4.42 25.21 -15.65
C MET A 87 -5.67 24.64 -14.97
N ILE A 88 -6.21 25.37 -13.99
CA ILE A 88 -7.40 24.95 -13.24
C ILE A 88 -8.62 24.91 -14.17
N GLU A 89 -8.82 25.95 -14.97
CA GLU A 89 -9.95 26.04 -15.89
C GLU A 89 -9.90 24.93 -16.96
N ASN A 90 -8.72 24.64 -17.51
CA ASN A 90 -8.54 23.56 -18.47
C ASN A 90 -8.88 22.20 -17.84
N GLU A 91 -8.43 21.93 -16.62
CA GLU A 91 -8.76 20.70 -15.91
C GLU A 91 -10.27 20.60 -15.60
N GLU A 92 -10.90 21.69 -15.14
CA GLU A 92 -12.34 21.75 -14.90
C GLU A 92 -13.14 21.45 -16.18
N GLN A 93 -12.72 22.00 -17.33
CA GLN A 93 -13.34 21.73 -18.63
C GLN A 93 -13.20 20.27 -19.05
N GLN A 94 -12.00 19.67 -18.88
CA GLN A 94 -11.76 18.27 -19.19
C GLN A 94 -12.60 17.35 -18.32
N ILE A 95 -12.65 17.58 -17.01
CA ILE A 95 -13.48 16.81 -16.07
C ILE A 95 -14.97 16.93 -16.44
N ALA A 96 -15.45 18.13 -16.78
CA ALA A 96 -16.82 18.33 -17.22
C ALA A 96 -17.14 17.60 -18.54
N ALA A 97 -16.21 17.59 -19.50
CA ALA A 97 -16.35 16.82 -20.73
C ALA A 97 -16.40 15.31 -20.45
N LEU A 98 -15.53 14.79 -19.58
CA LEU A 98 -15.50 13.39 -19.17
C LEU A 98 -16.79 12.96 -18.46
N ASN A 99 -17.31 13.78 -17.54
CA ASN A 99 -18.57 13.51 -16.85
C ASN A 99 -19.76 13.47 -17.83
N ARG A 100 -19.79 14.38 -18.81
CA ARG A 100 -20.81 14.38 -19.88
C ARG A 100 -20.72 13.12 -20.76
N ALA A 101 -19.51 12.69 -21.13
CA ALA A 101 -19.30 11.47 -21.90
C ALA A 101 -19.72 10.21 -21.12
N ARG A 102 -19.47 10.18 -19.81
CA ARG A 102 -19.88 9.10 -18.90
C ARG A 102 -21.40 8.97 -18.78
N ILE A 103 -22.14 10.08 -18.79
CA ILE A 103 -23.60 10.06 -18.73
C ILE A 103 -24.21 9.52 -20.04
N LYS A 104 -23.59 9.80 -21.20
CA LYS A 104 -24.09 9.35 -22.51
C LYS A 104 -23.84 7.87 -22.80
N ASN A 105 -22.72 7.31 -22.33
CA ASN A 105 -22.36 5.89 -22.54
C ASN A 105 -22.55 5.10 -21.24
N LYS A 106 -23.70 4.44 -21.08
CA LYS A 106 -24.08 3.64 -19.90
C LYS A 106 -23.25 2.35 -19.71
N SER A 107 -22.13 2.18 -20.42
CA SER A 107 -21.28 0.98 -20.36
C SER A 107 -19.79 1.35 -20.36
N THR A 108 -19.12 0.96 -19.28
CA THR A 108 -17.70 0.59 -19.17
C THR A 108 -16.70 1.28 -20.11
N MET A 109 -16.17 2.42 -19.67
CA MET A 109 -14.84 2.88 -20.03
C MET A 109 -14.08 3.16 -18.74
N VAL A 110 -13.11 2.30 -18.42
CA VAL A 110 -12.06 2.58 -17.43
C VAL A 110 -11.19 3.67 -18.05
N ILE A 111 -11.62 4.93 -17.94
CA ILE A 111 -10.78 6.05 -18.34
C ILE A 111 -9.64 6.08 -17.34
N LYS A 112 -8.43 5.73 -17.83
CA LYS A 112 -7.18 5.73 -17.08
C LYS A 112 -7.02 7.07 -16.36
N LYS A 113 -7.37 7.09 -15.07
CA LYS A 113 -7.32 8.27 -14.18
C LYS A 113 -5.91 8.87 -14.09
N ASP A 114 -4.90 8.09 -14.49
CA ASP A 114 -3.49 8.46 -14.42
C ASP A 114 -3.02 9.42 -15.50
N LYS A 115 -3.81 9.71 -16.54
CA LYS A 115 -3.31 10.50 -17.68
C LYS A 115 -3.19 12.01 -17.39
N PHE A 116 -3.67 12.52 -16.25
CA PHE A 116 -3.76 13.95 -15.97
C PHE A 116 -3.53 14.32 -14.48
N ARG A 117 -2.54 13.73 -13.81
CA ARG A 117 -2.17 14.20 -12.44
C ARG A 117 -1.07 15.26 -12.55
N PHE A 118 -1.46 16.53 -12.42
CA PHE A 118 -0.50 17.63 -12.33
C PHE A 118 0.00 17.78 -10.89
N GLY A 119 1.31 17.65 -10.69
CA GLY A 119 1.95 17.84 -9.39
C GLY A 119 3.35 17.25 -9.35
N ALA A 120 4.20 17.81 -8.48
CA ALA A 120 5.54 17.30 -8.25
C ALA A 120 5.48 15.87 -7.68
N ASN A 121 6.35 14.99 -8.18
CA ASN A 121 6.67 13.74 -7.50
C ASN A 121 8.00 13.97 -6.77
N ILE A 122 7.95 14.04 -5.45
CA ILE A 122 9.13 14.25 -4.61
C ILE A 122 9.34 12.95 -3.85
N GLU A 123 10.55 12.40 -3.88
CA GLU A 123 10.89 11.21 -3.08
C GLU A 123 10.64 11.52 -1.60
N GLU A 124 9.99 10.59 -0.86
CA GLU A 124 9.60 10.77 0.55
C GLU A 124 10.79 11.05 1.49
N THR A 125 12.03 10.86 1.02
CA THR A 125 13.27 11.08 1.77
C THR A 125 13.77 12.51 1.68
N VAL A 126 13.00 13.48 2.20
CA VAL A 126 13.63 14.68 2.76
C VAL A 126 14.21 14.28 4.11
N THR A 127 15.44 13.75 4.11
CA THR A 127 16.17 13.50 5.36
C THR A 127 16.57 14.85 5.96
N ILE A 128 15.73 15.40 6.84
CA ILE A 128 16.12 16.55 7.67
C ILE A 128 17.14 16.02 8.69
N LYS A 129 18.44 16.17 8.39
CA LYS A 129 19.47 16.00 9.41
C LYS A 129 19.40 17.22 10.34
N SER A 130 18.81 17.06 11.52
CA SER A 130 18.89 18.09 12.56
C SER A 130 20.32 18.13 13.14
N PRO A 131 20.93 19.30 13.41
CA PRO A 131 22.34 19.40 13.80
C PRO A 131 22.70 18.91 15.21
N ASN A 132 21.75 18.52 16.07
CA ASN A 132 22.00 18.23 17.50
C ASN A 132 21.30 16.95 18.03
N ASP A 133 21.51 15.81 17.36
CA ASP A 133 20.87 14.54 17.73
C ASP A 133 21.60 13.80 18.88
N SER A 134 21.56 14.35 20.09
CA SER A 134 22.05 13.65 21.31
C SER A 134 21.02 13.52 22.44
N THR A 135 19.78 13.96 22.22
CA THR A 135 18.69 13.73 23.18
C THR A 135 17.49 13.18 22.44
N THR A 136 17.40 11.86 22.37
CA THR A 136 16.23 11.16 21.88
C THR A 136 15.10 11.37 22.91
N ASP A 137 14.14 12.25 22.62
CA ASP A 137 12.96 12.45 23.46
C ASP A 137 12.22 11.11 23.61
N MET A 138 11.59 10.85 24.77
CA MET A 138 10.75 9.66 25.01
C MET A 138 9.70 9.46 23.92
N ILE A 139 9.14 10.53 23.33
CA ILE A 139 8.25 10.40 22.18
C ILE A 139 9.03 9.90 20.96
N GLN A 140 10.24 10.40 20.70
CA GLN A 140 11.09 9.89 19.63
C GLN A 140 11.56 8.45 19.90
N VAL A 141 11.76 8.03 21.15
CA VAL A 141 12.05 6.62 21.52
C VAL A 141 10.83 5.74 21.28
N ILE A 142 9.64 6.21 21.65
CA ILE A 142 8.37 5.51 21.41
C ILE A 142 8.05 5.49 19.91
N LEU A 143 8.34 6.56 19.18
CA LEU A 143 8.17 6.65 17.74
C LEU A 143 9.24 5.87 17.00
N ASN A 144 10.47 5.74 17.48
CA ASN A 144 11.50 4.90 16.87
C ASN A 144 11.21 3.42 17.15
N SER A 145 10.76 3.07 18.35
CA SER A 145 10.27 1.70 18.64
C SER A 145 8.96 1.38 17.89
N LYS A 146 8.11 2.39 17.64
CA LYS A 146 6.93 2.27 16.76
C LYS A 146 7.26 2.33 15.28
N ALA A 147 8.26 3.06 14.83
CA ALA A 147 8.70 3.19 13.44
C ALA A 147 9.51 1.97 13.02
N LEU A 148 10.28 1.36 13.93
CA LEU A 148 10.79 0.00 13.75
C LEU A 148 9.65 -1.03 13.59
N SER A 149 8.46 -0.75 14.12
CA SER A 149 7.25 -1.58 13.89
C SER A 149 6.30 -1.07 12.78
N GLN A 150 6.43 0.19 12.30
CA GLN A 150 5.54 0.85 11.33
C GLN A 150 6.19 1.15 9.98
N GLN A 151 7.52 1.25 9.85
CA GLN A 151 8.21 1.20 8.55
C GLN A 151 7.96 -0.13 7.83
N ASN A 152 7.55 -1.16 8.58
CA ASN A 152 7.04 -2.39 7.99
C ASN A 152 5.65 -2.22 7.34
N HIS A 153 4.89 -1.14 7.51
CA HIS A 153 3.47 -1.09 7.08
C HIS A 153 3.18 -0.42 5.74
N ASN A 154 4.05 0.43 5.18
CA ASN A 154 3.74 1.13 3.91
C ASN A 154 4.36 0.50 2.64
N THR A 155 5.26 -0.48 2.77
CA THR A 155 5.63 -1.43 1.69
C THR A 155 4.75 -2.69 1.70
N ASN A 156 3.83 -2.80 2.66
CA ASN A 156 3.24 -4.06 3.12
C ASN A 156 2.01 -4.56 2.35
N ASN A 157 1.63 -3.88 1.25
CA ASN A 157 0.54 -4.33 0.38
C ASN A 157 1.03 -5.13 -0.83
N ILE A 158 2.33 -5.08 -1.16
CA ILE A 158 2.90 -5.84 -2.26
C ILE A 158 3.67 -7.01 -1.67
N ILE A 159 3.12 -8.22 -1.82
CA ILE A 159 3.83 -9.44 -1.44
C ILE A 159 4.93 -9.70 -2.48
N THR A 160 6.20 -9.59 -2.05
CA THR A 160 7.39 -9.82 -2.90
C THR A 160 7.69 -11.30 -3.08
N VAL A 161 8.54 -11.64 -4.05
CA VAL A 161 9.02 -13.02 -4.25
C VAL A 161 9.73 -13.54 -2.99
N GLU A 162 10.63 -12.75 -2.42
CA GLU A 162 11.36 -13.11 -1.19
C GLU A 162 10.41 -13.42 0.00
N MET A 163 9.29 -12.69 0.11
CA MET A 163 8.25 -12.97 1.11
C MET A 163 7.61 -14.34 0.88
N ILE A 164 7.29 -14.70 -0.37
CA ILE A 164 6.70 -16.00 -0.71
C ILE A 164 7.68 -17.13 -0.38
N GLU A 165 8.93 -16.98 -0.79
CA GLU A 165 9.99 -17.97 -0.55
C GLU A 165 10.22 -18.19 0.95
N THR A 166 10.34 -17.10 1.71
CA THR A 166 10.56 -17.15 3.16
C THR A 166 9.37 -17.72 3.88
N VAL A 167 8.14 -17.35 3.51
CA VAL A 167 6.93 -17.93 4.11
C VAL A 167 6.84 -19.42 3.85
N TYR A 168 7.16 -19.89 2.65
CA TYR A 168 7.18 -21.32 2.34
C TYR A 168 8.19 -22.05 3.23
N SER A 169 9.41 -21.54 3.34
CA SER A 169 10.45 -22.15 4.19
C SER A 169 10.02 -22.21 5.66
N VAL A 170 9.53 -21.08 6.21
CA VAL A 170 9.08 -21.01 7.60
C VAL A 170 7.86 -21.89 7.84
N ALA A 171 6.95 -22.02 6.86
CA ALA A 171 5.80 -22.92 6.97
C ALA A 171 6.24 -24.38 7.14
N LYS A 172 7.31 -24.82 6.46
CA LYS A 172 7.87 -26.16 6.65
C LYS A 172 8.35 -26.37 8.08
N ASP A 173 9.05 -25.39 8.66
CA ASP A 173 9.51 -25.44 10.06
C ASP A 173 8.33 -25.46 11.05
N VAL A 174 7.24 -24.78 10.71
CA VAL A 174 5.99 -24.82 11.49
C VAL A 174 5.33 -26.19 11.43
N PHE A 175 5.29 -26.82 10.25
CA PHE A 175 4.64 -28.12 10.07
C PHE A 175 5.46 -29.29 10.61
N SER A 176 6.79 -29.18 10.60
CA SER A 176 7.68 -30.14 11.23
C SER A 176 7.75 -29.99 12.76
N GLY A 177 7.19 -28.90 13.31
CA GLY A 177 7.17 -28.63 14.75
C GLY A 177 8.45 -27.99 15.30
N VAL A 178 9.39 -27.61 14.44
CA VAL A 178 10.63 -26.89 14.83
C VAL A 178 10.29 -25.56 15.49
N ILE A 179 9.27 -24.87 14.99
CA ILE A 179 8.70 -23.66 15.60
C ILE A 179 7.18 -23.75 15.59
N ASN A 180 6.51 -23.03 16.50
CA ASN A 180 5.04 -22.95 16.46
C ASN A 180 4.55 -21.87 15.46
N SER A 181 3.27 -21.93 15.10
CA SER A 181 2.67 -21.01 14.12
C SER A 181 2.82 -19.53 14.48
N SER A 182 2.73 -19.18 15.78
CA SER A 182 2.89 -17.81 16.26
C SER A 182 4.34 -17.33 16.14
N GLN A 183 5.31 -18.19 16.43
CA GLN A 183 6.73 -17.92 16.20
C GLN A 183 7.03 -17.75 14.72
N GLY A 184 6.53 -18.64 13.85
CA GLY A 184 6.73 -18.52 12.40
C GLY A 184 6.16 -17.22 11.82
N LYS A 185 4.93 -16.83 12.22
CA LYS A 185 4.34 -15.55 11.79
C LYS A 185 5.17 -14.34 12.23
N ARG A 186 5.67 -14.36 13.47
CA ARG A 186 6.54 -13.29 13.98
C ARG A 186 7.87 -13.25 13.24
N LEU A 187 8.47 -14.41 12.97
CA LEU A 187 9.75 -14.50 12.26
C LEU A 187 9.67 -13.86 10.86
N VAL A 188 8.64 -14.21 10.07
CA VAL A 188 8.46 -13.62 8.74
C VAL A 188 8.19 -12.12 8.83
N ASN A 189 7.33 -11.71 9.77
CA ASN A 189 7.01 -10.29 9.96
C ASN A 189 8.22 -9.46 10.40
N GLN A 190 9.04 -9.97 11.32
CA GLN A 190 10.25 -9.29 11.77
C GLN A 190 11.33 -9.24 10.69
N ARG A 191 11.45 -10.31 9.89
CA ARG A 191 12.49 -10.39 8.85
C ARG A 191 12.16 -9.57 7.60
N LEU A 192 10.90 -9.62 7.14
CA LEU A 192 10.51 -9.07 5.84
C LEU A 192 9.35 -8.08 5.90
N GLY A 193 8.83 -7.78 7.08
CA GLY A 193 7.70 -6.87 7.26
C GLY A 193 6.32 -7.45 6.93
N MET A 194 6.23 -8.63 6.28
CA MET A 194 4.96 -9.19 5.79
C MET A 194 3.88 -9.24 6.88
N ASN A 195 2.67 -8.80 6.54
CA ASN A 195 1.53 -8.81 7.46
C ASN A 195 1.28 -10.23 8.01
N MET A 196 1.24 -10.39 9.34
CA MET A 196 1.08 -11.69 10.01
C MET A 196 -0.21 -12.43 9.61
N GLY A 197 -1.28 -11.71 9.25
CA GLY A 197 -2.52 -12.27 8.71
C GLY A 197 -2.31 -12.87 7.33
N SER A 198 -1.59 -12.17 6.45
CA SER A 198 -1.16 -12.71 5.15
C SER A 198 -0.29 -13.96 5.32
N VAL A 199 0.69 -13.94 6.24
CA VAL A 199 1.51 -15.13 6.55
C VAL A 199 0.62 -16.30 6.98
N GLY A 200 -0.39 -16.05 7.83
CA GLY A 200 -1.36 -17.06 8.22
C GLY A 200 -2.18 -17.65 7.06
N ASN A 201 -2.59 -16.82 6.10
CA ASN A 201 -3.30 -17.29 4.90
C ASN A 201 -2.41 -18.19 4.04
N TYR A 202 -1.13 -17.85 3.90
CA TYR A 202 -0.16 -18.65 3.15
C TYR A 202 0.12 -19.98 3.83
N PHE A 203 0.31 -19.99 5.16
CA PHE A 203 0.46 -21.23 5.92
C PHE A 203 -0.77 -22.14 5.74
N GLN A 204 -1.97 -21.59 5.86
CA GLN A 204 -3.20 -22.36 5.67
C GLN A 204 -3.33 -22.89 4.24
N SER A 205 -2.92 -22.10 3.25
CA SER A 205 -2.97 -22.51 1.83
C SER A 205 -1.99 -23.64 1.54
N LEU A 206 -0.74 -23.53 2.00
CA LEU A 206 0.25 -24.59 1.84
C LEU A 206 -0.18 -25.88 2.55
N LYS A 207 -0.71 -25.76 3.78
CA LYS A 207 -1.24 -26.91 4.52
C LYS A 207 -2.37 -27.59 3.74
N ALA A 208 -3.33 -26.82 3.24
CA ALA A 208 -4.43 -27.35 2.45
C ALA A 208 -3.94 -28.04 1.16
N MET A 209 -2.93 -27.48 0.49
CA MET A 209 -2.30 -28.09 -0.69
C MET A 209 -1.65 -29.44 -0.36
N LEU A 210 -0.87 -29.53 0.71
CA LEU A 210 -0.23 -30.77 1.13
C LEU A 210 -1.25 -31.85 1.57
N GLU A 211 -2.37 -31.43 2.17
CA GLU A 211 -3.44 -32.32 2.65
C GLU A 211 -4.51 -32.63 1.58
N GLY A 212 -4.51 -31.93 0.43
CA GLY A 212 -5.55 -32.07 -0.60
C GLY A 212 -6.92 -31.50 -0.19
N THR A 213 -6.97 -30.59 0.79
CA THR A 213 -8.22 -29.99 1.31
C THR A 213 -8.49 -28.61 0.69
N VAL A 214 -9.68 -28.04 0.92
CA VAL A 214 -10.07 -26.75 0.31
C VAL A 214 -9.47 -25.56 1.08
N PRO A 215 -8.59 -24.74 0.46
CA PRO A 215 -8.14 -23.51 1.08
C PRO A 215 -9.28 -22.48 1.07
N LYS A 216 -9.62 -21.96 2.26
CA LYS A 216 -10.71 -20.98 2.45
C LYS A 216 -10.30 -19.55 2.07
N ARG A 217 -9.02 -19.33 1.75
CA ARG A 217 -8.44 -18.04 1.37
C ARG A 217 -7.58 -18.23 0.13
N SER A 218 -7.62 -17.26 -0.78
CA SER A 218 -6.83 -17.29 -2.01
C SER A 218 -5.49 -16.60 -1.79
N ILE A 219 -4.42 -17.16 -2.37
CA ILE A 219 -3.10 -16.54 -2.48
C ILE A 219 -2.86 -16.05 -3.91
N SER A 220 -1.79 -15.28 -4.13
CA SER A 220 -1.49 -14.75 -5.47
C SER A 220 -1.13 -15.87 -6.45
N LYS A 221 -1.35 -15.65 -7.75
CA LYS A 221 -0.94 -16.61 -8.82
C LYS A 221 0.54 -16.98 -8.73
N MET A 222 1.38 -15.99 -8.43
CA MET A 222 2.83 -16.15 -8.24
C MET A 222 3.12 -17.10 -7.07
N ALA A 223 2.43 -16.91 -5.94
CA ALA A 223 2.58 -17.78 -4.78
C ALA A 223 2.06 -19.20 -5.04
N THR A 224 0.91 -19.33 -5.72
CA THR A 224 0.36 -20.64 -6.10
C THR A 224 1.36 -21.41 -6.95
N ARG A 225 1.91 -20.80 -8.00
CA ARG A 225 2.92 -21.43 -8.86
C ARG A 225 4.15 -21.85 -8.07
N TYR A 226 4.74 -20.93 -7.31
CA TYR A 226 5.92 -21.22 -6.50
C TYR A 226 5.67 -22.37 -5.52
N PHE A 227 4.50 -22.43 -4.88
CA PHE A 227 4.16 -23.54 -3.98
C PHE A 227 4.08 -24.86 -4.73
N LEU A 228 3.47 -24.92 -5.91
CA LEU A 228 3.40 -26.17 -6.68
C LEU A 228 4.80 -26.67 -7.08
N GLU A 229 5.66 -25.79 -7.60
CA GLU A 229 7.04 -26.12 -7.99
C GLU A 229 7.85 -26.65 -6.80
N ARG A 230 7.74 -25.98 -5.64
CA ARG A 230 8.47 -26.40 -4.44
C ARG A 230 7.87 -27.64 -3.80
N ILE A 231 6.55 -27.83 -3.88
CA ILE A 231 5.91 -29.07 -3.39
C ILE A 231 6.39 -30.27 -4.19
N GLU A 232 6.44 -30.16 -5.52
CA GLU A 232 6.99 -31.22 -6.36
C GLU A 232 8.46 -31.50 -6.01
N SER A 233 9.27 -30.45 -5.90
CA SER A 233 10.69 -30.57 -5.56
C SER A 233 10.94 -31.17 -4.16
N ASP A 234 10.14 -30.82 -3.17
CA ASP A 234 10.39 -31.16 -1.76
C ASP A 234 9.65 -32.44 -1.31
N TYR A 235 8.47 -32.71 -1.85
CA TYR A 235 7.57 -33.77 -1.42
C TYR A 235 7.19 -34.76 -2.54
N GLY A 236 7.64 -34.50 -3.78
CA GLY A 236 7.46 -35.38 -4.92
C GLY A 236 6.09 -35.30 -5.59
N THR A 237 5.96 -36.06 -6.68
CA THR A 237 4.82 -36.02 -7.60
C THR A 237 3.48 -36.33 -6.93
N ILE A 238 3.43 -37.23 -5.93
CA ILE A 238 2.18 -37.55 -5.22
C ILE A 238 1.68 -36.33 -4.43
N ALA A 239 2.57 -35.57 -3.80
CA ALA A 239 2.20 -34.35 -3.10
C ALA A 239 1.76 -33.25 -4.07
N LEU A 240 2.40 -33.15 -5.24
CA LEU A 240 1.98 -32.24 -6.30
C LEU A 240 0.54 -32.55 -6.76
N ILE A 241 0.19 -33.83 -6.98
CA ILE A 241 -1.18 -34.23 -7.35
C ILE A 241 -2.20 -33.76 -6.30
N ARG A 242 -1.92 -33.98 -5.01
CA ARG A 242 -2.79 -33.49 -3.92
C ARG A 242 -2.91 -31.96 -3.91
N ALA A 243 -1.81 -31.26 -4.18
CA ALA A 243 -1.80 -29.81 -4.25
C ALA A 243 -2.65 -29.28 -5.42
N LEU A 244 -2.60 -29.95 -6.58
CA LEU A 244 -3.45 -29.62 -7.73
C LEU A 244 -4.93 -29.88 -7.42
N GLU A 245 -5.27 -31.00 -6.78
CA GLU A 245 -6.64 -31.28 -6.31
C GLU A 245 -7.14 -30.20 -5.33
N SER A 246 -6.29 -29.75 -4.40
CA SER A 246 -6.60 -28.67 -3.47
C SER A 246 -6.88 -27.34 -4.21
N CYS A 247 -6.06 -27.00 -5.21
CA CYS A 247 -6.25 -25.81 -6.04
C CYS A 247 -7.54 -25.87 -6.85
N GLN A 248 -7.86 -27.05 -7.40
CA GLN A 248 -9.10 -27.28 -8.14
C GLN A 248 -10.34 -27.10 -7.24
N LYS A 249 -10.33 -27.70 -6.05
CA LYS A 249 -11.40 -27.51 -5.06
C LYS A 249 -11.58 -26.05 -4.65
N HIS A 250 -10.49 -25.26 -4.61
CA HIS A 250 -10.58 -23.81 -4.35
C HIS A 250 -11.27 -23.04 -5.47
N ALA A 251 -10.99 -23.39 -6.73
CA ALA A 251 -11.64 -22.78 -7.88
C ALA A 251 -13.15 -23.05 -7.87
N GLU A 252 -13.55 -24.29 -7.59
CA GLU A 252 -14.95 -24.70 -7.43
C GLU A 252 -15.64 -23.95 -6.28
N TYR A 253 -15.05 -23.97 -5.08
CA TYR A 253 -15.58 -23.25 -3.92
C TYR A 253 -15.77 -21.74 -4.20
N SER A 254 -14.84 -21.12 -4.91
CA SER A 254 -14.91 -19.71 -5.25
C SER A 254 -16.01 -19.42 -6.28
N ALA A 255 -16.21 -20.32 -7.24
CA ALA A 255 -17.26 -20.22 -8.26
C ALA A 255 -18.67 -20.30 -7.63
N GLU A 256 -18.87 -21.19 -6.66
CA GLU A 256 -20.12 -21.29 -5.87
C GLU A 256 -20.46 -19.99 -5.14
N HIS A 257 -19.44 -19.20 -4.77
CA HIS A 257 -19.58 -17.90 -4.10
C HIS A 257 -19.51 -16.70 -5.08
N GLY A 258 -19.72 -16.95 -6.38
CA GLY A 258 -19.82 -15.90 -7.40
C GLY A 258 -18.50 -15.25 -7.81
N LYS A 259 -17.35 -15.84 -7.45
CA LYS A 259 -16.01 -15.33 -7.81
C LYS A 259 -15.33 -16.27 -8.81
N LYS A 260 -15.02 -15.76 -10.01
CA LYS A 260 -14.24 -16.52 -11.00
C LYS A 260 -12.75 -16.41 -10.72
N VAL A 261 -12.04 -17.54 -10.66
CA VAL A 261 -10.60 -17.61 -10.35
C VAL A 261 -9.79 -18.15 -11.53
N LYS A 262 -10.06 -17.62 -12.73
CA LYS A 262 -9.43 -18.03 -14.01
C LYS A 262 -7.91 -18.17 -13.99
N GLY A 263 -7.24 -17.44 -13.10
CA GLY A 263 -5.79 -17.51 -12.94
C GLY A 263 -5.27 -18.78 -12.28
N ILE A 264 -6.01 -19.34 -11.34
CA ILE A 264 -5.63 -20.57 -10.63
C ILE A 264 -5.97 -21.76 -11.53
N GLU A 265 -7.13 -21.74 -12.19
CA GLU A 265 -7.54 -22.75 -13.20
C GLU A 265 -6.45 -22.94 -14.26
N SER A 266 -5.95 -21.85 -14.85
CA SER A 266 -4.87 -21.91 -15.85
C SER A 266 -3.55 -22.50 -15.30
N ILE A 267 -3.21 -22.28 -14.03
CA ILE A 267 -2.01 -22.87 -13.42
C ILE A 267 -2.22 -24.38 -13.21
N VAL A 268 -3.41 -24.79 -12.76
CA VAL A 268 -3.74 -26.21 -12.55
C VAL A 268 -3.68 -26.98 -13.86
N GLU A 269 -4.24 -26.44 -14.94
CA GLU A 269 -4.19 -27.03 -16.28
C GLU A 269 -2.74 -27.22 -16.76
N GLU A 270 -1.90 -26.19 -16.61
CA GLU A 270 -0.49 -26.22 -17.01
C GLU A 270 0.31 -27.33 -16.32
N PHE A 271 0.22 -27.41 -14.99
CA PHE A 271 0.92 -28.45 -14.21
C PHE A 271 0.34 -29.85 -14.46
N SER A 272 -0.97 -29.96 -14.68
CA SER A 272 -1.61 -31.24 -15.01
C SER A 272 -1.13 -31.78 -16.36
N HIS A 273 -0.94 -30.90 -17.35
CA HIS A 273 -0.37 -31.29 -18.65
C HIS A 273 1.09 -31.73 -18.52
N HIS A 274 1.90 -31.05 -17.70
CA HIS A 274 3.28 -31.43 -17.43
C HIS A 274 3.40 -32.84 -16.82
N LEU A 275 2.50 -33.20 -15.89
CA LEU A 275 2.42 -34.52 -15.29
C LEU A 275 2.03 -35.64 -16.28
N ILE A 276 1.27 -35.32 -17.31
CA ILE A 276 0.90 -36.26 -18.37
C ILE A 276 2.09 -36.44 -19.33
N ALA A 277 2.72 -35.35 -19.73
CA ALA A 277 3.86 -35.36 -20.65
C ALA A 277 5.09 -36.09 -20.09
N THR A 278 5.33 -36.04 -18.78
CA THR A 278 6.45 -36.74 -18.12
C THR A 278 6.19 -38.24 -17.86
N LYS A 279 4.95 -38.71 -18.07
CA LYS A 279 4.57 -40.14 -17.97
C LYS A 279 4.57 -40.88 -19.32
N THR A 280 4.88 -40.18 -20.42
CA THR A 280 4.91 -40.72 -21.79
C THR A 280 6.35 -40.84 -22.26
#